data_AF-A0A645JDN8-F1
#
_entry.id   AF-A0A645JDN8-F1
#
_cell.length_a   1.000
_cell.length_b   1.000
_cell.length_c   1.000
_cell.angle_alpha   90.00
_cell.angle_beta   90.00
_cell.angle_gamma   90.00
#
_symmetry.space_group_name_H-M   'P 1'
#
loop_
_entity.id
_entity.type
_entity.pdbx_description
1 polymer ?
#
loop_
_entity_poly.entity_id
_entity_poly.type
_entity_poly.pdbx_seq_one_letter_code
_entity_poly.pdbx_strand_id
1 'polypeptide(L)'
;MDNALSARRQYAEQAVQLEQSLADARRAERLYEVRYRAGAVALKPWLDAQEKRRNAEIALAENRLNRLVNHATLYQALGGT
;
A
#
# COMPACT_ATOMS: atom_id res chain seq x y z
N MET A 1 6.57 -24.26 9.17
CA MET A 1 7.16 -23.94 7.86
C MET A 1 6.09 -23.64 6.81
N ASP A 2 5.07 -24.49 6.67
CA ASP A 2 3.97 -24.33 5.70
C ASP A 2 3.20 -23.00 5.84
N ASN A 3 2.89 -22.59 7.08
CA ASN A 3 2.23 -21.31 7.35
C ASN A 3 3.05 -20.08 6.89
N ALA A 4 4.37 -20.13 7.00
CA ALA A 4 5.24 -19.01 6.62
C ALA A 4 5.38 -18.89 5.10
N LEU A 5 5.45 -20.02 4.39
CA LEU A 5 5.41 -20.07 2.92
C LEU A 5 4.06 -19.60 2.36
N SER A 6 2.97 -20.01 2.99
CA SER A 6 1.62 -19.57 2.60
C SER A 6 1.43 -18.06 2.81
N ALA A 7 1.84 -17.53 3.97
CA ALA A 7 1.82 -16.09 4.25
C ALA A 7 2.66 -15.29 3.25
N ARG A 8 3.82 -15.81 2.80
CA ARG A 8 4.65 -15.17 1.78
C ARG A 8 3.89 -14.94 0.46
N ARG A 9 3.14 -15.94 -0.02
CA ARG A 9 2.33 -15.82 -1.24
C ARG A 9 1.21 -14.81 -1.05
N GLN A 10 0.48 -14.91 0.05
CA GLN A 10 -0.61 -13.99 0.36
C GLN A 10 -0.14 -12.54 0.43
N TYR A 11 1.00 -12.26 1.08
CA TYR A 11 1.53 -10.90 1.14
C TYR A 11 2.00 -10.38 -0.23
N ALA A 12 2.51 -11.25 -1.11
CA ALA A 12 2.89 -10.87 -2.46
C ALA A 12 1.66 -10.49 -3.30
N GLU A 13 0.58 -11.26 -3.20
CA GLU A 13 -0.70 -10.94 -3.87
C GLU A 13 -1.31 -9.64 -3.36
N GLN A 14 -1.30 -9.43 -2.04
CA GLN A 14 -1.73 -8.18 -1.43
C GLN A 14 -0.90 -6.98 -1.91
N ALA A 15 0.43 -7.15 -2.08
CA ALA A 15 1.30 -6.08 -2.56
C ALA A 15 0.85 -5.55 -3.91
N VAL A 16 0.48 -6.44 -4.85
CA VAL A 16 0.00 -6.05 -6.19
C VAL A 16 -1.25 -5.17 -6.09
N GLN A 17 -2.21 -5.56 -5.24
CA GLN A 17 -3.45 -4.80 -5.06
C GLN A 17 -3.21 -3.45 -4.38
N LEU A 18 -2.30 -3.40 -3.40
CA LEU A 18 -1.94 -2.17 -2.69
C LEU A 18 -1.17 -1.19 -3.58
N GLU A 19 -0.29 -1.69 -4.47
CA GLU A 19 0.40 -0.87 -5.46
C GLU A 19 -0.58 -0.26 -6.46
N GLN A 20 -1.55 -1.04 -6.94
CA GLN A 20 -2.62 -0.53 -7.80
C GLN A 20 -3.49 0.52 -7.08
N SER A 21 -3.90 0.24 -5.84
CA SER A 21 -4.67 1.18 -5.00
C SER A 21 -3.94 2.51 -4.81
N LEU A 22 -2.63 2.46 -4.53
CA LEU A 22 -1.81 3.67 -4.44
C LEU A 22 -1.72 4.42 -5.77
N ALA A 23 -1.58 3.72 -6.89
CA ALA A 23 -1.57 4.34 -8.21
C ALA A 23 -2.89 5.06 -8.51
N ASP A 24 -4.03 4.45 -8.16
CA ASP A 24 -5.36 5.03 -8.35
C ASP A 24 -5.60 6.22 -7.42
N ALA A 25 -5.19 6.14 -6.14
CA ALA A 25 -5.27 7.26 -5.21
C ALA A 25 -4.45 8.48 -5.68
N ARG A 26 -3.24 8.25 -6.23
CA ARG A 26 -2.41 9.29 -6.84
C ARG A 26 -3.05 9.93 -8.07
N ARG A 27 -3.75 9.13 -8.90
CA ARG A 27 -4.50 9.66 -10.06
C ARG A 27 -5.66 10.55 -9.59
N ALA A 28 -6.41 10.10 -8.60
CA ALA A 28 -7.54 10.84 -8.04
C ALA A 28 -7.11 12.17 -7.41
N GLU A 29 -6.06 12.17 -6.58
CA GLU A 29 -5.50 13.39 -5.98
C GLU A 29 -5.11 14.42 -7.05
N ARG A 30 -4.40 14.01 -8.11
CA ARG A 30 -4.04 14.91 -9.22
C ARG A 30 -5.26 15.51 -9.92
N LEU A 31 -6.31 14.70 -10.15
CA LEU A 31 -7.53 15.20 -10.77
C LEU A 31 -8.22 16.25 -9.90
N TYR A 32 -8.31 16.01 -8.59
CA TYR A 32 -8.90 16.98 -7.66
C TYR A 32 -8.04 18.23 -7.49
N GLU A 33 -6.71 18.09 -7.52
CA GLU A 33 -5.80 19.25 -7.50
C GLU A 33 -6.07 20.18 -8.69
N VAL A 34 -6.11 19.63 -9.91
CA VAL A 34 -6.37 20.42 -11.12
C VAL A 34 -7.72 21.13 -11.04
N ARG A 35 -8.78 20.42 -10.61
CA ARG A 35 -10.12 21.00 -10.47
C ARG A 35 -10.16 22.10 -9.40
N TYR A 36 -9.49 21.90 -8.28
CA TYR A 36 -9.42 22.88 -7.20
C TYR A 36 -8.69 24.14 -7.66
N ARG A 37 -7.53 24.00 -8.32
CA ARG A 37 -6.78 25.16 -8.84
C ARG A 37 -7.51 25.92 -9.95
N ALA A 38 -8.37 25.23 -10.70
CA ALA A 38 -9.27 25.86 -11.67
C ALA A 38 -10.51 26.51 -11.03
N GLY A 39 -10.69 26.41 -9.71
CA GLY A 39 -11.88 26.92 -9.01
C GLY A 39 -13.15 26.09 -9.24
N ALA A 40 -13.05 24.90 -9.84
CA ALA A 40 -14.18 24.06 -10.20
C ALA A 40 -14.74 23.22 -9.03
N VAL A 41 -13.97 23.05 -7.97
CA VAL A 41 -14.37 22.34 -6.74
C VAL A 41 -13.82 23.04 -5.50
N ALA A 42 -14.47 22.83 -4.36
CA ALA A 42 -13.95 23.27 -3.06
C ALA A 42 -12.64 22.55 -2.69
N LEU A 43 -11.91 23.10 -1.71
CA LEU A 43 -10.65 22.53 -1.20
C LEU A 43 -10.82 21.14 -0.57
N LYS A 44 -11.94 20.89 0.12
CA LYS A 44 -12.17 19.66 0.89
C LYS A 44 -12.02 18.37 0.06
N PRO A 45 -12.63 18.23 -1.13
CA PRO A 45 -12.38 17.08 -2.02
C PRO A 45 -10.91 16.78 -2.34
N TRP A 46 -10.06 17.81 -2.49
CA TRP A 46 -8.63 17.61 -2.72
C TRP A 46 -7.94 17.08 -1.46
N LEU A 47 -8.26 17.61 -0.29
CA LEU A 47 -7.72 17.12 0.99
C LEU A 47 -8.14 15.67 1.28
N ASP A 48 -9.39 15.31 0.99
CA ASP A 48 -9.87 13.94 1.14
C ASP A 48 -9.13 12.96 0.19
N ALA A 49 -8.80 13.42 -1.02
CA ALA A 49 -7.99 12.63 -1.95
C ALA A 49 -6.53 12.47 -1.48
N GLN A 50 -5.94 13.52 -0.88
CA GLN A 50 -4.62 13.44 -0.25
C GLN A 50 -4.60 12.44 0.91
N GLU A 51 -5.62 12.46 1.76
CA GLU A 51 -5.77 11.52 2.88
C GLU A 51 -5.88 10.09 2.37
N LYS A 52 -6.69 9.84 1.34
CA LYS A 52 -6.80 8.52 0.69
C LYS A 52 -5.46 8.03 0.14
N ARG A 53 -4.67 8.90 -0.52
CA ARG A 53 -3.31 8.52 -0.97
C ARG A 53 -2.44 8.15 0.22
N ARG A 54 -2.42 8.96 1.28
CA ARG A 54 -1.60 8.70 2.46
C ARG A 54 -1.93 7.36 3.10
N ASN A 55 -3.22 7.02 3.21
CA ASN A 55 -3.65 5.73 3.75
C ASN A 55 -3.22 4.56 2.86
N ALA A 56 -3.26 4.72 1.52
CA ALA A 56 -2.75 3.70 0.60
C ALA A 56 -1.22 3.52 0.70
N GLU A 57 -0.46 4.61 0.92
CA GLU A 57 0.99 4.55 1.17
C GLU A 57 1.31 3.80 2.46
N ILE A 58 0.57 4.07 3.55
CA ILE A 58 0.71 3.38 4.84
C ILE A 58 0.43 1.88 4.66
N ALA A 59 -0.68 1.50 4.04
CA ALA A 59 -1.03 0.10 3.84
C ALA A 59 0.02 -0.66 3.01
N LEU A 60 0.57 -0.03 1.95
CA LEU A 60 1.65 -0.62 1.18
C LEU A 60 2.95 -0.77 1.99
N ALA A 61 3.28 0.21 2.84
CA ALA A 61 4.44 0.15 3.73
C ALA A 61 4.30 -0.97 4.78
N GLU A 62 3.12 -1.13 5.37
CA GLU A 62 2.81 -2.23 6.30
C GLU A 62 2.94 -3.59 5.63
N ASN A 63 2.43 -3.75 4.40
CA ASN A 63 2.61 -5.00 3.66
C ASN A 63 4.09 -5.30 3.39
N ARG A 64 4.90 -4.29 3.03
CA ARG A 64 6.35 -4.45 2.85
C ARG A 64 7.04 -4.89 4.14
N LEU A 65 6.68 -4.30 5.28
CA LEU A 65 7.19 -4.71 6.59
C LEU A 65 6.84 -6.18 6.89
N ASN A 66 5.58 -6.57 6.69
CA ASN A 66 5.12 -7.95 6.90
C ASN A 66 5.90 -8.96 6.04
N ARG A 67 6.22 -8.62 4.79
CA ARG A 67 7.06 -9.46 3.91
C ARG A 67 8.49 -9.62 4.44
N LEU A 68 9.09 -8.54 4.95
CA LEU A 68 10.44 -8.59 5.53
C LEU A 68 10.48 -9.45 6.81
N VAL A 69 9.49 -9.29 7.69
CA VAL A 69 9.35 -10.11 8.90
C VAL A 69 9.17 -11.59 8.53
N ASN A 70 8.26 -11.90 7.61
CA ASN A 70 8.04 -13.27 7.14
C ASN A 70 9.31 -13.89 6.53
N HIS A 71 10.07 -13.11 5.77
CA HIS A 71 11.36 -13.54 5.23
C HIS A 71 12.35 -13.87 6.35
N ALA A 72 12.52 -13.00 7.35
CA ALA A 72 13.38 -13.28 8.50
C ALA A 72 12.97 -14.57 9.24
N THR A 73 11.67 -14.79 9.45
CA THR A 73 11.15 -16.02 10.08
C THR A 73 11.48 -17.28 9.26
N LEU A 74 11.36 -17.22 7.93
CA LEU A 74 11.72 -18.35 7.06
C LEU A 74 13.22 -18.68 7.15
N TYR A 75 14.09 -17.67 7.16
CA TYR A 75 15.54 -17.88 7.31
C TYR A 75 15.89 -18.49 8.66
N GLN A 76 15.30 -18.01 9.75
CA GLN A 76 15.53 -18.58 11.08
C GLN A 76 15.08 -20.03 11.16
N ALA A 77 13.93 -20.37 10.56
CA ALA A 77 13.43 -21.75 10.53
C ALA A 77 14.29 -22.69 9.67
N LEU A 78 15.05 -22.16 8.72
CA LEU A 78 15.92 -22.92 7.81
C LEU A 78 17.38 -23.03 8.29
N GLY A 79 17.86 -22.08 9.10
CA GLY A 79 19.22 -22.06 9.66
C GLY A 79 19.33 -22.51 11.12
N GLY A 80 18.20 -22.87 11.75
CA GLY A 80 18.11 -23.29 13.16
C GLY A 80 18.02 -24.79 13.39
N THR A 81 18.34 -25.61 12.38
CA THR A 81 18.55 -27.06 12.52
C THR A 81 20.03 -27.39 12.47
#